data_AF-A0A6G1K6H1-F1
#
_entry.id   AF-A0A6G1K6H1-F1
#
_cell.length_a   1.000
_cell.length_b   1.000
_cell.length_c   1.000
_cell.angle_alpha   90.00
_cell.angle_beta   90.00
_cell.angle_gamma   90.00
#
_symmetry.space_group_name_H-M   'P 1'
#
loop_
_entity.id
_entity.type
_entity.pdbx_description
1 polymer ?
#
loop_
_entity_poly.entity_id
_entity_poly.type
_entity_poly.pdbx_seq_one_letter_code
_entity_poly.pdbx_strand_id
1 'polypeptide(L)'
;QYHDHRLPNIGPSRKRPYPMDDQPSSPPHHHGPPSVVGQEGMPPPAMRPRGPKLKFTPEDDGLLVDLKEKKNLTWKQIADFFPGRSSGTLQVRYCTKLKAKTTVWTDEMVQKLRTAMHEYENDRWRIISSKVGSGFSPTACRDKAQEIQ
;
A
#
# COMPACT_ATOMS: atom_id res chain seq x y z
N GLN A 1 28.93 -27.11 -18.17
CA GLN A 1 28.47 -26.89 -16.79
C GLN A 1 26.95 -26.96 -16.77
N TYR A 2 26.41 -28.04 -16.23
CA TYR A 2 25.00 -28.17 -15.84
C TYR A 2 25.03 -28.78 -14.44
N HIS A 3 24.37 -28.14 -13.48
CA HIS A 3 24.27 -28.62 -12.11
C HIS A 3 22.81 -28.97 -11.82
N ASP A 4 22.51 -30.26 -11.74
CA ASP A 4 21.26 -30.80 -11.21
C ASP A 4 21.42 -31.05 -9.70
N HIS A 5 20.55 -30.44 -8.90
CA HIS A 5 20.48 -30.67 -7.46
C HIS A 5 19.43 -31.74 -7.14
N ARG A 6 19.90 -32.93 -6.71
CA ARG A 6 19.08 -34.02 -6.18
C ARG A 6 19.00 -33.93 -4.66
N LEU A 7 17.79 -33.92 -4.11
CA LEU A 7 17.52 -33.96 -2.67
C LEU A 7 17.88 -35.33 -2.06
N PRO A 8 18.43 -35.39 -0.83
CA PRO A 8 18.84 -36.64 -0.23
C PRO A 8 17.67 -37.41 0.39
N ASN A 9 17.55 -38.64 -0.09
CA ASN A 9 16.79 -39.75 0.46
C ASN A 9 17.42 -40.22 1.79
N ILE A 10 16.64 -40.25 2.87
CA ILE A 10 17.05 -40.90 4.12
C ILE A 10 15.90 -41.81 4.60
N GLY A 11 16.07 -43.12 4.39
CA GLY A 11 15.54 -44.17 5.27
C GLY A 11 16.69 -44.77 6.10
N PRO A 12 16.48 -45.77 7.00
CA PRO A 12 15.28 -46.58 7.18
C PRO A 12 14.78 -46.73 8.63
N SER A 13 13.60 -47.35 8.69
CA SER A 13 12.77 -47.79 9.83
C SER A 13 13.47 -48.50 11.01
N ARG A 14 12.98 -48.23 12.24
CA ARG A 14 12.87 -49.23 13.32
C ARG A 14 11.47 -49.16 13.97
N LYS A 15 10.76 -50.29 13.89
CA LYS A 15 9.42 -50.55 14.43
C LYS A 15 9.46 -50.81 15.94
N ARG A 16 8.36 -50.49 16.67
CA ARG A 16 7.50 -51.38 17.50
C ARG A 16 6.65 -50.58 18.55
N PRO A 17 5.55 -51.14 19.13
CA PRO A 17 4.17 -50.81 18.71
C PRO A 17 3.23 -50.47 19.91
N TYR A 18 1.92 -50.33 19.60
CA TYR A 18 0.73 -50.58 20.46
C TYR A 18 -0.09 -49.37 20.96
N PRO A 19 -1.43 -49.55 21.15
CA PRO A 19 -2.46 -48.83 20.38
C PRO A 19 -3.55 -48.21 21.28
N MET A 20 -4.70 -47.88 20.65
CA MET A 20 -6.01 -47.44 21.17
C MET A 20 -6.23 -45.92 20.98
N ASP A 21 -6.93 -45.52 19.92
CA ASP A 21 -8.41 -45.39 19.82
C ASP A 21 -8.91 -44.15 20.57
N ASP A 22 -9.11 -43.04 19.85
CA ASP A 22 -10.43 -42.40 19.66
C ASP A 22 -10.28 -41.17 18.71
N GLN A 23 -11.00 -41.19 17.59
CA GLN A 23 -11.24 -40.05 16.66
C GLN A 23 -12.58 -39.40 17.08
N PRO A 24 -12.94 -38.11 16.86
CA PRO A 24 -12.48 -37.16 15.81
C PRO A 24 -12.34 -35.68 16.26
N SER A 25 -11.62 -34.78 15.60
CA SER A 25 -12.06 -34.10 14.35
C SER A 25 -10.97 -33.10 13.92
N SER A 26 -10.75 -32.97 12.61
CA SER A 26 -9.76 -32.10 11.98
C SER A 26 -9.89 -30.60 12.34
N PRO A 27 -8.78 -29.83 12.29
CA PRO A 27 -8.74 -28.41 12.66
C PRO A 27 -9.10 -27.49 11.48
N PRO A 28 -9.75 -26.32 11.69
CA PRO A 28 -9.68 -25.24 10.73
C PRO A 28 -8.35 -24.50 10.91
N HIS A 29 -7.52 -24.54 9.88
CA HIS A 29 -6.28 -23.81 9.75
C HIS A 29 -6.46 -22.32 10.08
N HIS A 30 -5.77 -21.84 11.12
CA HIS A 30 -5.43 -20.43 11.28
C HIS A 30 -3.91 -20.31 11.29
N HIS A 31 -3.37 -19.92 10.14
CA HIS A 31 -1.95 -19.64 9.95
C HIS A 31 -1.60 -18.30 10.62
N GLY A 32 -1.30 -18.37 11.91
CA GLY A 32 -0.71 -17.30 12.70
C GLY A 32 -0.12 -17.89 13.98
N PRO A 33 0.98 -17.34 14.52
CA PRO A 33 1.50 -17.82 15.79
C PRO A 33 0.39 -17.73 16.86
N PRO A 34 0.18 -18.79 17.66
CA PRO A 34 -0.88 -18.78 18.67
C PRO A 34 -0.65 -17.63 19.65
N SER A 35 -1.71 -16.89 19.96
CA SER A 35 -1.66 -15.81 20.95
C SER A 35 -1.31 -16.39 22.32
N VAL A 36 -0.09 -16.11 22.80
CA VAL A 36 0.41 -16.55 24.12
C VAL A 36 -0.08 -15.66 25.27
N VAL A 37 -0.93 -14.66 24.98
CA VAL A 37 -1.46 -13.74 25.99
C VAL A 37 -2.47 -14.49 26.86
N GLY A 38 -2.05 -14.86 28.08
CA GLY A 38 -2.88 -15.54 29.08
C GLY A 38 -2.42 -16.95 29.46
N GLN A 39 -1.31 -17.47 28.92
CA GLN A 39 -0.76 -18.75 29.36
C GLN A 39 -0.08 -18.64 30.74
N GLU A 40 -0.25 -19.69 31.53
CA GLU A 40 0.27 -19.85 32.89
C GLU A 40 1.81 -19.76 32.86
N GLY A 41 2.39 -18.77 33.55
CA GLY A 41 3.84 -18.51 33.57
C GLY A 41 4.34 -17.32 32.74
N MET A 42 3.47 -16.65 31.96
CA MET A 42 3.82 -15.38 31.29
C MET A 42 3.50 -14.17 32.18
N PRO A 43 4.35 -13.13 32.18
CA PRO A 43 4.09 -11.92 32.94
C PRO A 43 2.78 -11.27 32.47
N PRO A 44 2.02 -10.61 33.36
CA PRO A 44 0.80 -9.92 32.97
C PRO A 44 1.11 -8.93 31.84
N PRO A 45 0.21 -8.79 30.85
CA PRO A 45 0.44 -7.90 29.71
C PRO A 45 0.79 -6.51 30.21
N ALA A 46 1.92 -5.97 29.74
CA ALA A 46 2.45 -4.71 30.23
C ALA A 46 1.37 -3.63 30.22
N MET A 47 1.21 -2.94 31.36
CA MET A 47 0.26 -1.84 31.49
C MET A 47 0.58 -0.81 30.42
N ARG A 48 -0.29 -0.67 29.42
CA ARG A 48 -0.11 0.34 28.37
C ARG A 48 0.00 1.71 29.04
N PRO A 49 1.11 2.46 28.88
CA PRO A 49 1.22 3.77 29.48
C PRO A 49 0.12 4.67 28.91
N ARG A 50 -0.87 4.97 29.74
CA ARG A 50 -1.94 5.92 29.42
C ARG A 50 -1.54 7.31 29.89
N GLY A 51 -0.46 7.82 29.32
CA GLY A 51 -0.21 9.27 29.34
C GLY A 51 -1.31 10.01 28.55
N PRO A 52 -1.46 11.33 28.72
CA PRO A 52 -2.36 12.13 27.90
C PRO A 52 -2.08 11.82 26.42
N LYS A 53 -3.06 11.21 25.72
CA LYS A 53 -2.96 10.96 24.29
C LYS A 53 -3.05 12.31 23.60
N LEU A 54 -1.91 12.99 23.45
CA LEU A 54 -1.80 14.12 22.54
C LEU A 54 -2.34 13.64 21.19
N LYS A 55 -3.33 14.32 20.64
CA LYS A 55 -3.85 14.08 19.29
C LYS A 55 -3.17 15.07 18.36
N PHE A 56 -3.03 14.70 17.09
CA PHE A 56 -2.60 15.67 16.08
C PHE A 56 -3.71 16.68 15.85
N THR A 57 -3.39 17.96 15.97
CA THR A 57 -4.28 19.06 15.59
C THR A 57 -4.06 19.47 14.13
N PRO A 58 -4.96 20.27 13.52
CA PRO A 58 -4.72 20.85 12.21
C PRO A 58 -3.43 21.69 12.15
N GLU A 59 -3.11 22.39 13.24
CA GLU A 59 -1.89 23.20 13.36
C GLU A 59 -0.64 22.31 13.36
N ASP A 60 -0.67 21.18 14.09
CA ASP A 60 0.39 20.18 14.05
C ASP A 60 0.60 19.64 12.63
N ASP A 61 -0.50 19.32 11.93
CA ASP A 61 -0.46 18.78 10.57
C ASP A 61 0.12 19.80 9.58
N GLY A 62 -0.25 21.08 9.71
CA GLY A 62 0.29 22.18 8.90
C GLY A 62 1.80 22.38 9.14
N LEU A 63 2.23 22.41 10.40
CA LEU A 63 3.65 22.50 10.75
C LEU A 63 4.44 21.31 10.19
N LEU A 64 3.89 20.10 10.28
CA LEU A 64 4.53 18.88 9.81
C LEU A 64 4.75 18.91 8.29
N VAL A 65 3.76 19.37 7.54
CA VAL A 65 3.85 19.55 6.08
C VAL A 65 4.88 20.61 5.72
N ASP A 66 4.85 21.77 6.37
CA ASP A 66 5.75 22.89 6.07
C ASP A 66 7.22 22.52 6.31
N LEU A 67 7.52 21.86 7.43
CA LEU A 67 8.88 21.41 7.73
C LEU A 67 9.36 20.34 6.74
N LYS A 68 8.45 19.46 6.28
CA LYS A 68 8.81 18.34 5.39
C LYS A 68 8.96 18.75 3.92
N GLU A 69 8.11 19.64 3.42
CA GLU A 69 8.01 19.97 1.99
C GLU A 69 8.63 21.32 1.65
N LYS A 70 8.44 22.34 2.49
CA LYS A 70 8.99 23.68 2.23
C LYS A 70 10.43 23.80 2.74
N LYS A 71 10.69 23.30 3.94
CA LYS A 71 12.02 23.36 4.59
C LYS A 71 12.90 22.14 4.29
N ASN A 72 12.33 21.09 3.68
CA ASN A 72 13.03 19.87 3.28
C ASN A 72 13.82 19.19 4.44
N LEU A 73 13.31 19.26 5.67
CA LEU A 73 13.97 18.67 6.83
C LEU A 73 13.81 17.14 6.85
N THR A 74 14.78 16.47 7.49
CA THR A 74 14.67 15.02 7.78
C THR A 74 13.68 14.78 8.92
N TRP A 75 13.06 13.60 8.97
CA TRP A 75 12.12 13.25 10.05
C TRP A 75 12.72 13.37 11.45
N LYS A 76 14.02 13.15 11.58
CA LYS A 76 14.74 13.30 12.85
C LYS A 76 14.78 14.77 13.28
N GLN A 77 15.13 15.68 12.38
CA GLN A 77 15.13 17.13 12.65
C GLN A 77 13.71 17.66 12.89
N ILE A 78 12.72 17.12 12.18
CA ILE A 78 11.32 17.52 12.38
C ILE A 78 10.86 17.15 13.80
N ALA A 79 11.30 16.01 14.35
CA ALA A 79 10.90 15.57 15.68
C ALA A 79 11.29 16.57 16.80
N ASP A 80 12.33 17.38 16.58
CA ASP A 80 12.75 18.43 17.52
C ASP A 80 11.67 19.52 17.69
N PHE A 81 10.75 19.67 16.73
CA PHE A 81 9.62 20.62 16.77
C PHE A 81 8.32 20.01 17.33
N PHE A 82 8.29 18.70 17.59
CA PHE A 82 7.10 17.98 18.08
C PHE A 82 7.41 17.27 19.39
N PRO A 83 7.43 17.99 20.54
CA PRO A 83 7.74 17.39 21.82
C PRO A 83 6.80 16.22 22.14
N GLY A 84 7.37 15.09 22.55
CA GLY A 84 6.61 13.87 22.84
C GLY A 84 6.17 13.07 21.61
N ARG A 85 6.61 13.42 20.40
CA ARG A 85 6.41 12.61 19.18
C ARG A 85 7.74 12.11 18.65
N SER A 86 7.78 10.83 18.31
CA SER A 86 8.93 10.27 17.59
C SER A 86 8.87 10.59 16.10
N SER A 87 10.04 10.68 15.46
CA SER A 87 10.17 10.82 14.00
C SER A 87 9.37 9.78 13.22
N GLY A 88 9.33 8.53 13.69
CA GLY A 88 8.52 7.46 13.09
C GLY A 88 7.01 7.72 13.17
N THR A 89 6.52 8.27 14.29
CA THR A 89 5.10 8.65 14.44
C THR A 89 4.72 9.74 13.43
N LEU A 90 5.60 10.73 13.25
CA LEU A 90 5.41 11.85 12.32
C LEU A 90 5.44 11.37 10.86
N GLN A 91 6.37 10.48 10.51
CA GLN A 91 6.43 9.88 9.19
C GLN A 91 5.15 9.10 8.85
N VAL A 92 4.66 8.27 9.79
CA VAL A 92 3.41 7.52 9.60
C VAL A 92 2.24 8.49 9.44
N ARG A 93 2.13 9.53 10.29
CA ARG A 93 1.09 10.56 10.19
C ARG A 93 1.11 11.22 8.81
N TYR A 94 2.27 11.67 8.36
CA TYR A 94 2.43 12.34 7.07
C TYR A 94 2.05 11.42 5.91
N CYS A 95 2.63 10.22 5.83
CA CYS A 95 2.37 9.30 4.72
C CYS A 95 0.92 8.81 4.66
N THR A 96 0.25 8.63 5.80
CA THR A 96 -1.11 8.06 5.84
C THR A 96 -2.22 9.10 5.84
N LYS A 97 -1.98 10.32 6.33
CA LYS A 97 -3.02 11.34 6.50
C LYS A 97 -2.79 12.64 5.75
N LEU A 98 -1.55 13.00 5.41
CA LEU A 98 -1.22 14.34 4.94
C LEU A 98 -0.69 14.38 3.51
N LYS A 99 0.22 13.48 3.12
CA LYS A 99 0.92 13.54 1.82
C LYS A 99 -0.03 13.66 0.62
N ALA A 100 -1.15 12.94 0.64
CA ALA A 100 -2.15 13.01 -0.43
C ALA A 100 -2.92 14.34 -0.44
N LYS A 101 -3.17 14.94 0.73
CA LYS A 101 -3.82 16.25 0.85
C LYS A 101 -2.90 17.39 0.39
N THR A 102 -1.59 17.21 0.50
CA THR A 102 -0.59 18.22 0.09
C THR A 102 -0.09 18.03 -1.34
N THR A 103 -0.53 17.02 -2.09
CA THR A 103 -0.29 17.01 -3.54
C THR A 103 -1.04 18.20 -4.15
N VAL A 104 -0.33 19.31 -4.28
CA VAL A 104 -0.80 20.51 -4.95
C VAL A 104 -0.65 20.26 -6.44
N TRP A 105 -1.76 20.32 -7.16
CA TRP A 105 -1.75 20.36 -8.61
C TRP A 105 -1.12 21.68 -9.05
N THR A 106 0.13 21.63 -9.49
CA THR A 106 0.79 22.81 -10.07
C THR A 106 0.18 23.12 -11.43
N ASP A 107 0.26 24.38 -11.87
CA ASP A 107 -0.23 24.77 -13.20
C ASP A 107 0.43 23.93 -14.31
N GLU A 108 1.74 23.64 -14.16
CA GLU A 108 2.47 22.74 -15.07
C GLU A 108 1.90 21.32 -15.08
N MET A 109 1.58 20.74 -13.92
CA MET A 109 0.98 19.39 -13.85
C MET A 109 -0.43 19.38 -14.45
N VAL A 110 -1.21 20.45 -14.23
CA VAL A 110 -2.53 20.60 -14.83
C VAL A 110 -2.42 20.75 -16.34
N GLN A 111 -1.44 21.51 -16.84
CA GLN A 111 -1.20 21.65 -18.28
C GLN A 111 -0.82 20.30 -18.90
N LYS A 112 0.10 19.54 -18.27
CA LYS A 112 0.47 18.20 -18.71
C LYS A 112 -0.74 17.26 -18.75
N LEU A 113 -1.60 17.31 -17.73
CA LEU A 113 -2.84 16.53 -17.70
C LEU A 113 -3.77 16.90 -18.86
N ARG A 114 -4.01 18.19 -19.09
CA ARG A 114 -4.85 18.66 -20.22
C ARG A 114 -4.30 18.19 -21.56
N THR A 115 -2.98 18.28 -21.75
CA THR A 115 -2.31 17.83 -22.97
C THR A 115 -2.51 16.32 -23.16
N ALA A 116 -2.26 15.51 -22.12
CA ALA A 116 -2.43 14.06 -22.19
C ALA A 116 -3.87 13.64 -22.51
N MET A 117 -4.86 14.34 -21.95
CA MET A 117 -6.27 14.09 -22.27
C MET A 117 -6.57 14.37 -23.75
N HIS A 118 -6.10 15.50 -24.28
CA HIS A 118 -6.30 15.87 -25.68
C HIS A 118 -5.57 14.91 -26.65
N GLU A 119 -4.36 14.48 -26.32
CA GLU A 119 -3.63 13.48 -27.11
C GLU A 119 -4.37 12.15 -27.12
N TYR A 120 -4.83 11.68 -25.96
CA TYR A 120 -5.63 10.46 -25.87
C TYR A 120 -6.90 10.54 -26.72
N GLU A 121 -7.61 11.66 -26.71
CA GLU A 121 -8.78 11.83 -27.59
C GLU A 121 -8.38 11.72 -29.06
N ASN A 122 -7.31 12.37 -29.49
CA ASN A 122 -6.87 12.29 -30.88
C ASN A 122 -6.44 10.89 -31.28
N ASP A 123 -5.68 10.21 -30.43
CA ASP A 123 -5.24 8.83 -30.67
C ASP A 123 -6.42 7.85 -30.68
N ARG A 124 -7.40 8.03 -29.77
CA ARG A 124 -8.64 7.25 -29.75
C ARG A 124 -9.33 7.28 -31.11
N TRP A 125 -9.49 8.46 -31.69
CA TRP A 125 -10.17 8.61 -32.97
C TRP A 125 -9.32 8.16 -34.16
N ARG A 126 -8.00 8.27 -34.06
CA ARG A 126 -7.08 7.68 -35.04
C ARG A 126 -7.22 6.17 -35.10
N ILE A 127 -7.27 5.52 -33.93
CA ILE A 127 -7.47 4.08 -33.81
C ILE A 127 -8.85 3.67 -34.35
N ILE A 128 -9.91 4.41 -33.99
CA ILE A 128 -11.28 4.12 -34.46
C ILE A 128 -11.36 4.24 -35.98
N SER A 129 -10.86 5.33 -36.57
CA SER A 129 -10.81 5.53 -38.02
C SER A 129 -10.13 4.36 -38.74
N SER A 130 -8.98 3.92 -38.23
CA SER A 130 -8.28 2.74 -38.77
C SER A 130 -9.11 1.45 -38.71
N LYS A 131 -10.03 1.32 -37.75
CA LYS A 131 -10.92 0.15 -37.61
C LYS A 131 -12.18 0.26 -38.44
N VAL A 132 -12.72 1.46 -38.64
CA VAL A 132 -13.92 1.71 -39.45
C VAL A 132 -13.61 1.53 -40.95
N GLY A 133 -12.42 1.93 -41.39
CA GLY A 133 -11.93 1.69 -42.75
C GLY A 133 -11.16 2.88 -43.31
N SER A 134 -10.38 2.63 -44.37
CA SER A 134 -9.44 3.59 -44.96
C SER A 134 -10.06 4.86 -45.58
N GLY A 135 -11.39 4.94 -45.65
CA GLY A 135 -12.12 6.09 -46.22
C GLY A 135 -12.62 7.11 -45.19
N PHE A 136 -12.50 6.84 -43.89
CA PHE A 136 -13.07 7.71 -42.85
C PHE A 136 -11.95 8.34 -42.02
N SER A 137 -11.90 9.67 -41.97
CA SER A 137 -10.93 10.36 -41.14
C SER A 137 -11.28 10.23 -39.66
N PRO A 138 -10.30 10.36 -38.74
CA PRO A 138 -10.55 10.40 -37.29
C PRO A 138 -11.63 11.43 -36.90
N THR A 139 -11.62 12.59 -37.56
CA THR A 139 -12.64 13.63 -37.36
C THR A 139 -14.01 13.20 -37.85
N ALA A 140 -14.10 12.59 -39.04
CA ALA A 140 -15.39 12.09 -39.52
C ALA A 140 -15.98 11.01 -38.60
N CYS A 141 -15.12 10.14 -38.02
CA CYS A 141 -15.54 9.15 -37.03
C CYS A 141 -16.03 9.80 -35.72
N ARG A 142 -15.40 10.91 -35.28
CA ARG A 142 -15.86 11.71 -34.13
C ARG A 142 -17.25 12.26 -34.34
N ASP A 143 -17.39 13.03 -35.42
CA ASP A 143 -18.60 13.77 -35.71
C ASP A 143 -19.76 12.78 -35.87
N LYS A 144 -19.50 11.68 -36.57
CA LYS A 144 -20.50 10.62 -36.72
C LYS A 144 -20.87 10.00 -35.39
N ALA A 145 -19.91 9.71 -34.50
CA ALA A 145 -20.19 9.14 -33.19
C ALA A 145 -21.05 10.06 -32.30
N GLN A 146 -20.92 11.38 -32.43
CA GLN A 146 -21.77 12.34 -31.70
C GLN A 146 -23.23 12.31 -32.16
N GLU A 147 -23.51 12.00 -33.42
CA GLU A 147 -24.88 11.89 -33.95
C GLU A 147 -25.62 10.63 -33.48
N ILE A 148 -24.90 9.57 -33.08
CA ILE A 148 -25.47 8.25 -32.74
C ILE A 148 -25.57 8.02 -31.22
N GLN A 149 -25.05 8.93 -30.41
CA GLN A 149 -25.17 8.91 -28.94
C GLN A 149 -26.41 9.68 -28.49
#